data_AF-A0A5P8WH28-F1
#
_entry.id   AF-A0A5P8WH28-F1
#
_cell.length_a   1.000
_cell.length_b   1.000
_cell.length_c   1.000
_cell.angle_alpha   90.00
_cell.angle_beta   90.00
_cell.angle_gamma   90.00
#
_symmetry.space_group_name_H-M   'P 1'
#
loop_
_entity.id
_entity.type
_entity.pdbx_description
1 polymer ?
#
loop_
_entity_poly.entity_id
_entity_poly.type
_entity_poly.pdbx_seq_one_letter_code
_entity_poly.pdbx_strand_id
1 'polypeptide(L)' 'MNQPIELSLEQEFSLRTFSDQVQQMSREQARIVFADAL' A
#
# COMPACT_ATOMS: atom_id res chain seq x y z
N MET A 1 -9.75 -15.06 16.53
CA MET A 1 -9.01 -14.23 15.55
C MET A 1 -8.31 -13.08 16.26
N ASN A 2 -7.46 -13.36 17.26
CA ASN A 2 -6.83 -12.34 18.14
C ASN A 2 -5.29 -12.40 18.10
N GLN A 3 -4.73 -13.07 17.10
CA GLN A 3 -3.27 -13.11 16.94
C GLN A 3 -2.89 -12.17 15.80
N PRO A 4 -1.88 -11.30 15.99
CA PRO A 4 -1.41 -10.43 14.92
C PRO A 4 -1.05 -11.28 13.70
N ILE A 5 -1.46 -10.82 12.53
CA ILE A 5 -1.00 -11.44 11.28
C ILE A 5 0.46 -11.03 11.12
N GLU A 6 1.37 -11.99 11.22
CA GLU A 6 2.75 -11.78 10.83
C GLU A 6 2.84 -11.77 9.31
N LEU A 7 3.43 -10.72 8.76
CA LEU A 7 3.66 -10.60 7.34
C LEU A 7 4.92 -11.35 6.95
N SER A 8 4.92 -11.97 5.77
CA SER A 8 6.16 -12.47 5.20
C SER A 8 7.07 -11.30 4.81
N LEU A 9 8.37 -11.57 4.70
CA LEU A 9 9.34 -10.57 4.23
C LEU A 9 8.94 -9.94 2.88
N GLU A 10 8.39 -10.74 1.97
CA GLU A 10 7.92 -10.29 0.66
C GLU A 10 6.71 -9.37 0.78
N GLN A 11 5.79 -9.65 1.70
CA GLN A 11 4.64 -8.80 1.97
C GLN A 11 5.07 -7.47 2.59
N GLU A 12 5.99 -7.49 3.56
CA GLU A 12 6.53 -6.26 4.15
C GLU A 12 7.27 -5.40 3.11
N PHE A 13 8.06 -6.03 2.25
CA PHE A 13 8.74 -5.36 1.14
C PHE A 13 7.73 -4.71 0.19
N SER A 14 6.70 -5.45 -0.20
CA SER A 14 5.64 -4.95 -1.09
C SER A 14 4.92 -3.74 -0.49
N LEU A 15 4.62 -3.76 0.81
CA LEU A 15 4.00 -2.63 1.51
C LEU A 15 4.91 -1.39 1.53
N ARG A 16 6.21 -1.57 1.79
CA ARG A 16 7.18 -0.47 1.75
C ARG A 16 7.28 0.14 0.36
N THR A 17 7.43 -0.69 -0.67
CA THR A 17 7.48 -0.24 -2.07
C THR A 17 6.21 0.51 -2.47
N PHE A 18 5.04 0.01 -2.08
CA PHE A 18 3.77 0.70 -2.33
C PHE A 18 3.69 2.05 -1.60
N SER A 19 4.12 2.11 -0.33
CA SER A 19 4.16 3.35 0.44
C SER A 19 5.04 4.41 -0.23
N ASP A 20 6.23 4.02 -0.71
CA ASP A 20 7.15 4.94 -1.39
C ASP A 20 6.53 5.47 -2.69
N GLN A 21 5.81 4.63 -3.43
CA GLN A 21 5.09 5.04 -4.65
C GLN A 21 3.97 6.02 -4.34
N VAL A 22 3.12 5.73 -3.34
CA VAL A 22 2.02 6.62 -2.94
C VAL A 22 2.53 7.98 -2.45
N GLN A 23 3.66 8.00 -1.73
CA GLN A 23 4.27 9.25 -1.26
C GLN A 23 4.72 10.16 -2.42
N GLN A 24 5.08 9.58 -3.57
CA GLN A 24 5.50 10.32 -4.75
C GLN A 24 4.34 10.67 -5.70
N MET A 25 3.14 10.14 -5.45
CA MET A 25 1.98 10.40 -6.30
C MET A 25 1.48 11.83 -6.17
N SER A 26 1.06 12.41 -7.29
CA SER A 26 0.26 13.63 -7.26
C SER A 26 -1.12 13.35 -6.66
N ARG A 27 -1.80 14.40 -6.19
CA ARG A 27 -3.17 14.27 -5.66
C ARG A 27 -4.14 13.63 -6.66
N GLU A 28 -3.95 13.91 -7.95
CA GLU A 28 -4.80 13.36 -9.01
C GLU A 28 -4.48 11.89 -9.26
N GLN A 29 -3.20 11.52 -9.27
CA GLN A 29 -2.77 10.12 -9.40
C GLN A 29 -3.25 9.27 -8.22
N ALA A 30 -3.10 9.80 -7.00
CA ALA A 30 -3.63 9.15 -5.80
C ALA A 30 -5.15 8.98 -5.88
N ARG A 31 -5.88 9.99 -6.37
CA ARG A 31 -7.34 9.90 -6.56
C ARG A 31 -7.72 8.72 -7.45
N ILE A 32 -7.02 8.53 -8.57
CA ILE A 32 -7.30 7.42 -9.51
C ILE A 32 -7.02 6.07 -8.83
N VAL A 33 -5.84 5.92 -8.23
CA VAL A 33 -5.43 4.66 -7.57
C VAL A 33 -6.38 4.26 -6.43
N PHE A 34 -6.84 5.23 -5.64
CA PHE A 34 -7.77 4.95 -4.53
C PHE A 34 -9.24 4.86 -4.96
N ALA A 35 -9.62 5.39 -6.12
CA ALA A 35 -10.97 5.26 -6.66
C ALA A 35 -11.24 3.88 -7.26
N ASP A 36 -10.24 3.24 -7.87
CA ASP A 36 -10.36 1.90 -8.45
C ASP A 36 -10.27 0.77 -7.39
N ALA A 37 -9.91 1.10 -6.15
CA ALA A 37 -9.76 0.15 -5.05
C ALA A 37 -11.03 -0.05 -4.18
N LEU A 38 -12.12 0.68 -4.47
CA LEU A 38 -13.44 0.61 -3.81
C LEU A 38 -14.48 -0.07 -4.72
#